data_AF-A0AAW2TXJ7-F1
#
_entry.id   AF-A0AAW2TXJ7-F1
#
_cell.length_a   1.000
_cell.length_b   1.000
_cell.length_c   1.000
_cell.angle_alpha   90.00
_cell.angle_beta   90.00
_cell.angle_gamma   90.00
#
_symmetry.space_group_name_H-M   'P 1'
#
loop_
_entity.id
_entity.type
_entity.pdbx_description
1 polymer ?
#
loop_
_entity_poly.entity_id
_entity_poly.type
_entity_poly.pdbx_seq_one_letter_code
_entity_poly.pdbx_strand_id
1 'polypeptide(L)'
;MIERLPLGVFADPFELQHLVQRGVFSDAAVFGDTNLELPSFHSNRSVVEIHMGIGSKMLSRHHDKLEINFEVPLHARYAPLGLRFSRVEFGQPDLLMCCSLEVNGFKRSCAYLPTNNISDYKASPLAWEIPCGSGNMQIAKALASRKVCNPLVDIS
;
A
#
# COMPACT_ATOMS: atom_id res chain seq x y z
N MET A 1 6.69 -3.02 1.77
CA MET A 1 5.94 -2.55 0.60
C MET A 1 6.18 -1.07 0.45
N ILE A 2 6.48 -0.60 -0.75
CA ILE A 2 6.62 0.82 -1.07
C ILE A 2 5.65 1.11 -2.20
N GLU A 3 4.78 2.11 -2.05
CA GLU A 3 3.77 2.43 -3.05
C GLU A 3 3.76 3.93 -3.36
N ARG A 4 3.86 4.27 -4.66
CA ARG A 4 3.73 5.64 -5.16
C ARG A 4 2.27 5.94 -5.44
N LEU A 5 1.66 6.76 -4.60
CA LEU A 5 0.23 7.07 -4.71
C LEU A 5 -0.05 8.00 -5.91
N PRO A 6 -1.28 8.01 -6.45
CA PRO A 6 -1.71 8.96 -7.46
C PRO A 6 -1.66 10.42 -6.95
N LEU A 7 -1.64 11.40 -7.85
CA LEU A 7 -1.68 12.81 -7.48
C LEU A 7 -2.98 13.14 -6.72
N GLY A 8 -2.87 13.95 -5.66
CA GLY A 8 -4.01 14.30 -4.82
C GLY A 8 -4.53 13.17 -3.92
N VAL A 9 -3.88 12.00 -3.94
CA VAL A 9 -4.12 10.87 -3.02
C VAL A 9 -2.97 10.81 -2.01
N PHE A 10 -3.29 10.57 -0.76
CA PHE A 10 -2.33 10.47 0.34
C PHE A 10 -2.77 9.43 1.36
N ALA A 11 -1.83 8.80 2.05
CA ALA A 11 -2.13 7.90 3.15
C ALA A 11 -2.30 8.70 4.45
N ASP A 12 -3.20 8.25 5.33
CA ASP A 12 -3.39 8.88 6.64
C ASP A 12 -2.29 8.41 7.62
N PRO A 13 -1.36 9.29 8.03
CA PRO A 13 -0.28 8.90 8.94
C PRO A 13 -0.78 8.51 10.34
N PHE A 14 -1.90 9.08 10.82
CA PHE A 14 -2.45 8.76 12.13
C PHE A 14 -3.12 7.38 12.12
N GLU A 15 -3.88 7.07 11.07
CA GLU A 15 -4.46 5.72 10.92
C GLU A 15 -3.36 4.66 10.70
N LEU A 16 -2.31 4.97 9.93
CA LEU A 16 -1.14 4.08 9.78
C LEU A 16 -0.42 3.86 11.11
N GLN A 17 -0.19 4.92 11.90
CA GLN A 17 0.44 4.80 13.21
C GLN A 17 -0.39 3.92 14.15
N HIS A 18 -1.72 4.02 14.09
CA HIS A 18 -2.61 3.16 14.86
C HIS A 18 -2.49 1.69 14.46
N LEU A 19 -2.31 1.39 13.17
CA LEU A 19 -2.05 0.04 12.67
C LEU A 19 -0.70 -0.51 13.16
N VAL A 20 0.32 0.35 13.27
CA VAL A 20 1.62 0.00 13.87
C VAL A 20 1.46 -0.29 15.37
N GLN A 21 0.75 0.57 16.12
CA GLN A 21 0.50 0.37 17.55
C GLN A 21 -0.26 -0.91 17.87
N ARG A 22 -1.15 -1.35 16.97
CA ARG A 22 -1.87 -2.62 17.07
C ARG A 22 -1.06 -3.84 16.64
N GLY A 23 0.16 -3.66 16.15
CA GLY A 23 1.02 -4.73 15.66
C GLY A 23 0.58 -5.32 14.31
N VAL A 24 -0.31 -4.63 13.57
CA VAL A 24 -0.66 -5.03 12.19
C VAL A 24 0.54 -4.81 11.28
N PHE A 25 1.18 -3.65 11.43
CA PHE A 25 2.44 -3.31 10.77
C PHE A 25 3.56 -3.22 11.81
N SER A 26 4.78 -3.58 11.42
CA SER A 26 5.95 -3.37 12.29
C SER A 26 6.45 -1.93 12.21
N ASP A 27 6.27 -1.29 11.05
CA ASP A 27 6.59 0.12 10.83
C ASP A 27 5.80 0.65 9.62
N ALA A 28 5.55 1.95 9.58
CA ALA A 28 4.91 2.63 8.46
C ALA A 28 5.34 4.09 8.37
N ALA A 29 5.61 4.56 7.16
CA ALA A 29 6.01 5.94 6.89
C ALA A 29 5.28 6.49 5.65
N VAL A 30 4.97 7.78 5.69
CA VAL A 30 4.39 8.53 4.56
C VAL A 30 5.33 9.66 4.19
N PHE A 31 5.66 9.76 2.91
CA PHE A 31 6.54 10.77 2.34
C PHE A 31 5.80 11.57 1.26
N GLY A 32 6.26 12.79 0.98
CA GLY A 32 5.74 13.62 -0.10
C GLY A 32 4.82 14.72 0.41
N ASP A 33 3.62 14.83 -0.16
CA ASP A 33 2.70 15.91 0.19
C ASP A 33 2.20 15.79 1.64
N THR A 34 2.58 16.76 2.47
CA THR A 34 2.18 16.88 3.87
C THR A 34 1.21 18.03 4.10
N ASN A 35 0.98 18.89 3.10
CA ASN A 35 0.16 20.08 3.27
C ASN A 35 -1.27 19.82 2.82
N LEU A 36 -2.10 19.34 3.76
CA LEU A 36 -3.50 18.99 3.54
C LEU A 36 -4.41 20.18 3.19
N GLU A 37 -3.91 21.41 3.14
CA GLU A 37 -4.69 22.62 2.84
C GLU A 37 -4.59 23.07 1.36
N LEU A 38 -3.58 22.61 0.60
CA LEU A 38 -3.37 23.05 -0.79
C LEU A 38 -4.25 22.31 -1.83
N PRO A 39 -4.77 22.95 -2.88
CA PRO A 39 -5.58 22.26 -3.90
C PRO A 39 -4.88 21.03 -4.53
N SER A 40 -5.64 20.03 -4.98
CA SER A 40 -5.12 18.77 -5.54
C SER A 40 -4.17 18.93 -6.73
N PHE A 41 -4.35 19.96 -7.55
CA PHE A 41 -3.46 20.25 -8.68
C PHE A 41 -2.10 20.86 -8.26
N HIS A 42 -1.97 21.29 -7.00
CA HIS A 42 -0.72 21.71 -6.37
C HIS A 42 -0.12 20.64 -5.44
N SER A 43 -0.80 19.50 -5.30
CA SER A 43 -0.35 18.40 -4.46
C SER A 43 0.84 17.69 -5.11
N ASN A 44 1.90 17.50 -4.33
CA ASN A 44 3.00 16.64 -4.74
C ASN A 44 2.60 15.16 -4.63
N ARG A 45 3.33 14.31 -5.36
CA ARG A 45 3.10 12.87 -5.27
C ARG A 45 3.54 12.36 -3.91
N SER A 46 2.68 11.57 -3.26
CA SER A 46 2.99 10.93 -1.98
C SER A 46 3.46 9.49 -2.19
N VAL A 47 4.27 9.00 -1.25
CA VAL A 47 4.77 7.62 -1.22
C VAL A 47 4.51 7.06 0.18
N VAL A 48 3.95 5.87 0.23
CA VAL A 48 3.76 5.15 1.49
C VAL A 48 4.69 3.95 1.54
N GLU A 49 5.37 3.80 2.67
CA GLU A 49 6.22 2.66 2.97
C GLU A 49 5.64 1.92 4.18
N ILE A 50 5.46 0.60 4.04
CA ILE A 50 4.87 -0.25 5.08
C ILE A 50 5.76 -1.48 5.28
N HIS A 51 6.11 -1.74 6.53
CA HIS A 51 6.87 -2.91 6.95
C HIS A 51 5.95 -3.83 7.75
N MET A 52 6.04 -5.13 7.47
CA MET A 52 5.24 -6.15 8.15
C MET A 52 6.13 -7.36 8.45
N GLY A 53 6.09 -7.81 9.71
CA GLY A 53 6.78 -9.03 10.13
C GLY A 53 5.95 -10.27 9.79
N ILE A 54 6.55 -11.23 9.08
CA ILE A 54 5.92 -12.53 8.79
C ILE A 54 6.55 -13.56 9.72
N GLY A 55 5.76 -14.12 10.64
CA GLY A 55 6.25 -15.12 11.58
C GLY A 55 6.57 -16.46 10.89
N SER A 56 7.61 -17.16 11.36
CA SER A 56 8.03 -18.47 10.84
C SER A 56 6.92 -19.53 10.87
N LYS A 57 6.03 -19.46 11.86
CA LYS A 57 4.85 -20.35 11.99
C LYS A 57 3.81 -20.14 10.88
N MET A 58 3.72 -18.95 10.30
CA MET A 58 2.85 -18.66 9.13
C MET A 58 3.44 -19.26 7.86
N LEU A 59 4.77 -19.27 7.73
CA LEU A 59 5.49 -19.88 6.61
C LEU A 59 5.46 -21.41 6.65
N SER A 60 5.47 -22.03 7.84
CA SER A 60 5.54 -23.48 7.99
C SER A 60 4.20 -24.20 7.97
N ARG A 61 3.08 -23.49 8.17
CA ARG A 61 1.74 -24.11 8.26
C ARG A 61 1.05 -24.29 6.92
N HIS A 62 1.47 -23.55 5.90
CA HIS A 62 0.90 -23.59 4.57
C HIS A 62 1.95 -24.12 3.59
N HIS A 63 1.80 -25.38 3.18
CA HIS A 63 2.36 -25.87 1.91
C HIS A 63 1.67 -25.20 0.70
N ASP A 64 0.61 -24.43 0.95
CA ASP A 64 -0.13 -23.62 -0.02
C ASP A 64 0.29 -22.14 -0.01
N LYS A 65 -0.05 -21.43 -1.09
CA LYS A 65 0.20 -20.02 -1.37
C LYS A 65 -0.05 -19.11 -0.13
N LEU A 66 1.01 -18.57 0.48
CA LEU A 66 0.91 -17.49 1.47
C LEU A 66 0.30 -16.24 0.80
N GLU A 67 -0.84 -15.77 1.31
CA GLU A 67 -1.47 -14.52 0.89
C GLU A 67 -1.29 -13.47 1.97
N ILE A 68 -0.65 -12.36 1.63
CA ILE A 68 -0.43 -11.21 2.52
C ILE A 68 -1.31 -10.08 2.01
N ASN A 69 -2.16 -9.53 2.86
CA ASN A 69 -2.99 -8.37 2.54
C ASN A 69 -2.45 -7.12 3.24
N PHE A 70 -2.14 -6.07 2.48
CA PHE A 70 -1.87 -4.74 3.02
C PHE A 70 -3.12 -3.88 2.86
N GLU A 71 -3.66 -3.39 3.98
CA GLU A 71 -4.76 -2.44 3.98
C GLU A 71 -4.22 -1.05 4.30
N VAL A 72 -4.27 -0.17 3.31
CA VAL A 72 -3.71 1.19 3.43
C VAL A 72 -4.85 2.20 3.54
N PRO A 73 -4.95 2.96 4.64
CA PRO A 73 -5.94 4.03 4.77
C PRO A 73 -5.54 5.19 3.85
N LEU A 74 -6.38 5.49 2.88
CA LEU A 74 -6.16 6.49 1.86
C LEU A 74 -7.19 7.61 1.93
N HIS A 75 -6.71 8.79 1.63
CA HIS A 75 -7.49 9.99 1.44
C HIS A 75 -7.25 10.56 0.05
N ALA A 76 -8.26 11.21 -0.50
CA ALA A 76 -8.11 12.00 -1.69
C ALA A 76 -8.87 13.31 -1.57
N ARG A 77 -8.34 14.37 -2.17
CA ARG A 77 -9.07 15.63 -2.28
C ARG A 77 -10.16 15.52 -3.34
N TYR A 78 -11.26 16.23 -3.12
CA TYR A 78 -12.27 16.37 -4.17
C TYR A 78 -11.67 16.99 -5.43
N ALA A 79 -12.05 16.45 -6.58
CA ALA A 79 -11.72 17.06 -7.85
C ALA A 79 -12.49 18.39 -8.03
N PRO A 80 -12.02 19.27 -8.95
CA PRO A 80 -12.68 20.53 -9.25
C PRO A 80 -14.17 20.36 -9.61
N LEU A 81 -14.98 21.37 -9.28
CA LEU A 81 -16.42 21.38 -9.54
C LEU A 81 -16.72 21.27 -11.04
N GLY A 82 -17.69 20.42 -11.41
CA GLY A 82 -18.15 20.25 -12.80
C GLY A 82 -18.20 18.80 -13.29
N LEU A 83 -17.59 17.86 -12.57
CA LEU A 83 -17.68 16.42 -12.83
C LEU A 83 -18.48 15.73 -11.71
N ARG A 84 -19.02 14.53 -11.97
CA ARG A 84 -19.66 13.71 -10.92
C ARG A 84 -18.62 12.96 -10.09
N PHE A 85 -17.60 12.42 -10.77
CA PHE A 85 -16.52 11.64 -10.18
C PHE A 85 -15.20 11.95 -10.88
N SER A 86 -14.10 11.77 -10.16
CA SER A 86 -12.75 11.75 -10.70
C SER A 86 -12.16 10.36 -10.47
N ARG A 87 -11.62 9.76 -11.53
CA ARG A 87 -11.05 8.41 -11.49
C ARG A 87 -9.54 8.52 -11.33
N VAL A 88 -9.01 7.91 -10.27
CA VAL A 88 -7.56 7.75 -10.08
C VAL A 88 -7.19 6.29 -10.20
N GLU A 89 -6.09 6.01 -10.90
CA GLU A 89 -5.59 4.65 -11.11
C GLU A 89 -4.31 4.46 -10.30
N PHE A 90 -4.26 3.37 -9.54
CA PHE A 90 -3.12 2.99 -8.74
C PHE A 90 -2.14 2.17 -9.56
N GLY A 91 -0.86 2.48 -9.37
CA GLY A 91 0.23 1.66 -9.87
C GLY A 91 0.45 0.43 -9.00
N GLN A 92 1.33 -0.44 -9.47
CA GLN A 92 1.77 -1.59 -8.71
C GLN A 92 2.79 -1.17 -7.63
N PRO A 93 2.71 -1.69 -6.39
CA PRO A 93 3.69 -1.39 -5.37
C PRO A 93 5.01 -2.15 -5.59
N ASP A 94 6.10 -1.57 -5.10
CA ASP A 94 7.39 -2.22 -4.98
C ASP A 94 7.42 -3.10 -3.71
N LEU A 95 7.79 -4.37 -3.87
CA LEU A 95 7.79 -5.35 -2.80
C LEU A 95 9.20 -5.86 -2.54
N LEU A 96 9.62 -5.77 -1.27
CA LEU A 96 10.88 -6.31 -0.78
C LEU A 96 10.58 -7.29 0.35
N MET A 97 11.06 -8.52 0.23
CA MET A 97 10.97 -9.53 1.28
C MET A 97 12.35 -9.74 1.88
N CYS A 98 12.45 -9.67 3.21
CA CYS A 98 13.69 -9.93 3.94
C CYS A 98 13.50 -11.11 4.89
N CYS A 99 14.40 -12.08 4.81
CA CYS A 99 14.48 -13.21 5.72
C CYS A 99 15.72 -13.06 6.61
N SER A 100 15.54 -13.23 7.92
CA SER A 100 16.62 -13.35 8.89
C SER A 100 16.60 -14.75 9.48
N LEU A 101 17.70 -15.48 9.33
CA LEU A 101 17.92 -16.76 10.02
C LEU A 101 18.72 -16.48 11.29
N GLU A 102 18.20 -16.87 12.45
CA GLU A 102 18.88 -16.71 13.75
C GLU A 102 19.94 -17.80 14.02
N VAL A 103 20.51 -18.40 12.97
CA VAL A 103 21.52 -19.44 13.10
C VAL A 103 22.85 -18.86 12.63
N ASN A 104 23.67 -18.43 13.59
CA ASN A 104 25.08 -18.05 13.43
C ASN A 104 25.36 -16.65 12.84
N GLY A 105 24.84 -15.60 13.48
CA GLY A 105 25.04 -14.19 13.11
C GLY A 105 23.91 -13.66 12.23
N PHE A 106 23.66 -12.34 12.28
CA PHE A 106 22.57 -11.68 11.52
C PHE A 106 22.82 -11.73 10.00
N LYS A 107 22.62 -12.89 9.37
CA LYS A 107 22.62 -13.03 7.91
C LYS A 107 21.22 -12.71 7.40
N ARG A 108 20.97 -11.41 7.15
CA ARG A 108 19.74 -10.93 6.53
C ARG A 108 19.86 -11.06 5.01
N SER A 109 18.95 -11.82 4.41
CA SER A 109 18.82 -11.93 2.95
C SER A 109 17.56 -11.21 2.52
N CYS A 110 17.65 -10.28 1.56
CA CYS A 110 16.50 -9.56 1.03
C CYS A 110 16.41 -9.73 -0.48
N ALA A 111 15.20 -9.89 -1.00
CA ALA A 111 14.94 -10.01 -2.43
C ALA A 111 13.76 -9.11 -2.82
N TYR A 112 13.90 -8.46 -3.97
CA TYR A 112 12.75 -7.84 -4.63
C TYR A 112 11.83 -8.94 -5.14
N LEU A 113 10.55 -8.83 -4.84
CA LEU A 113 9.59 -9.80 -5.34
C LEU A 113 9.16 -9.37 -6.74
N PRO A 114 9.31 -10.24 -7.76
CA PRO A 114 8.75 -9.95 -9.07
C PRO A 114 7.23 -9.89 -8.92
N THR A 115 6.70 -8.70 -9.12
CA THR A 115 5.26 -8.45 -9.01
C THR A 115 4.48 -9.09 -10.18
N ASN A 116 5.19 -9.78 -11.07
CA ASN A 116 4.69 -10.52 -12.21
C ASN A 116 4.09 -11.89 -11.87
N ASN A 117 4.36 -12.41 -10.67
CA ASN A 117 3.77 -13.66 -10.17
C ASN A 117 2.53 -13.43 -9.27
N ILE A 118 2.00 -12.19 -9.23
CA ILE A 118 0.62 -11.95 -8.80
C ILE A 118 -0.28 -12.53 -9.90
N SER A 119 -0.51 -13.84 -9.86
CA SER A 119 -1.35 -14.57 -10.79
C SER A 119 -2.82 -14.17 -10.59
N ASP A 120 -3.19 -13.04 -11.20
CA ASP A 120 -4.48 -12.75 -11.82
C ASP A 120 -4.27 -11.55 -12.75
N TYR A 121 -3.54 -11.82 -13.84
CA TYR A 121 -3.17 -10.89 -14.92
C TYR A 121 -4.36 -10.48 -15.82
N LYS A 122 -5.50 -10.20 -15.19
CA LYS A 122 -6.64 -9.40 -15.70
C LYS A 122 -7.22 -8.47 -14.63
N ALA A 123 -6.52 -8.23 -13.52
CA ALA A 123 -6.92 -7.17 -12.61
C ALA A 123 -6.62 -5.83 -13.29
N SER A 124 -7.66 -5.17 -13.80
CA SER A 124 -7.62 -3.76 -14.16
C SER A 124 -6.86 -2.97 -13.09
N PRO A 125 -6.05 -1.95 -13.46
CA PRO A 125 -5.40 -1.10 -12.47
C PRO A 125 -6.43 -0.71 -11.42
N LEU A 126 -6.11 -0.91 -10.13
CA LEU A 126 -7.04 -0.59 -9.06
C LEU A 126 -7.42 0.87 -9.26
N ALA A 127 -8.71 1.12 -9.49
CA ALA A 127 -9.20 2.44 -9.79
C ALA A 127 -10.15 2.86 -8.69
N TRP A 128 -10.01 4.10 -8.23
CA TRP A 128 -10.91 4.70 -7.27
C TRP A 128 -11.64 5.85 -7.94
N GLU A 129 -12.98 5.76 -7.95
CA GLU A 129 -13.86 6.86 -8.32
C GLU A 129 -14.10 7.73 -7.09
N ILE A 130 -13.39 8.85 -7.04
CA ILE A 130 -13.53 9.84 -5.98
C ILE A 130 -14.72 10.72 -6.39
N PRO A 131 -15.80 10.80 -5.58
CA PRO A 131 -16.89 11.73 -5.86
C PRO A 131 -16.32 13.15 -5.96
N CYS A 132 -16.95 14.03 -6.74
CA CYS A 132 -16.62 15.46 -6.72
C CYS A 132 -17.41 16.15 -5.60
N GLY A 133 -16.80 17.13 -4.95
CA GLY A 133 -17.35 17.71 -3.73
C GLY A 133 -18.58 18.58 -4.03
N SER A 134 -19.59 18.52 -3.17
CA SER A 134 -20.65 19.53 -3.13
C SER A 134 -20.48 20.37 -1.86
N GLY A 135 -20.23 21.67 -2.04
CA GLY A 135 -20.26 22.73 -1.02
C GLY A 135 -19.23 22.64 0.13
N ASN A 136 -19.28 21.57 0.93
CA ASN A 136 -18.60 21.49 2.23
C ASN A 136 -17.69 20.26 2.39
N MET A 137 -17.63 19.35 1.41
CA MET A 137 -16.79 18.15 1.48
C MET A 137 -15.42 18.45 0.86
N GLN A 138 -14.33 18.23 1.62
CA GLN A 138 -12.96 18.57 1.19
C GLN A 138 -12.03 17.36 0.98
N ILE A 139 -12.29 16.23 1.68
CA ILE A 139 -11.53 14.99 1.54
C ILE A 139 -12.47 13.76 1.47
N ALA A 140 -12.21 12.84 0.55
CA ALA A 140 -12.80 11.50 0.48
C ALA A 140 -11.86 10.48 1.12
N LYS A 141 -12.41 9.42 1.73
CA LYS A 141 -11.64 8.32 2.34
C LYS A 141 -11.89 6.99 1.62
N ALA A 142 -10.86 6.14 1.57
CA ALA A 142 -10.96 4.76 1.10
C ALA A 142 -9.91 3.87 1.78
N LEU A 143 -10.14 2.56 1.79
CA LEU A 143 -9.16 1.56 2.19
C LEU A 143 -8.68 0.81 0.95
N ALA A 144 -7.38 0.84 0.69
CA ALA A 144 -6.79 0.11 -0.43
C ALA A 144 -6.22 -1.22 0.07
N SER A 145 -6.81 -2.33 -0.38
CA SER A 145 -6.31 -3.68 -0.12
C SER A 145 -5.33 -4.11 -1.21
N ARG A 146 -4.13 -4.58 -0.83
CA ARG A 146 -3.10 -5.14 -1.72
C ARG A 146 -2.85 -6.58 -1.32
N LYS A 147 -3.28 -7.51 -2.16
CA LYS A 147 -3.02 -8.94 -1.98
C LYS A 147 -1.71 -9.32 -2.67
N VAL A 148 -0.79 -9.90 -1.91
CA VAL A 148 0.50 -10.41 -2.38
C VAL A 148 0.54 -11.91 -2.12
N CYS A 149 0.78 -12.69 -3.16
CA CYS A 149 0.92 -14.15 -3.05
C CYS A 149 2.39 -14.59 -3.04
N ASN A 150 2.66 -15.72 -2.37
CA ASN A 150 3.99 -16.28 -2.15
C ASN A 150 4.84 -16.42 -3.45
N PRO A 151 6.12 -16.00 -3.45
CA PRO A 151 7.07 -16.28 -4.52
C PRO A 151 7.90 -17.56 -4.28
N LEU A 152 7.75 -18.22 -3.12
CA LEU A 152 8.55 -19.40 -2.74
C LEU A 152 8.24 -20.68 -3.53
N VAL A 153 7.41 -20.63 -4.57
CA VAL A 153 7.05 -21.80 -5.40
C VAL A 153 7.99 -21.96 -6.62
N ASP A 154 8.83 -20.96 -6.96
CA ASP A 154 9.72 -21.04 -8.14
C ASP A 154 11.22 -21.22 -7.80
N ILE A 155 11.56 -21.56 -6.55
CA ILE A 155 12.93 -21.89 -6.15
C ILE A 155 12.98 -23.35 -5.67
N SER A 156 12.77 -24.27 -6.61
CA SER A 156 13.05 -25.70 -6.44
C SER A 156 13.52 -26.30 -7.74
#